data_AF-A0A9D1T7Z0-F1
#
_entry.id   AF-A0A9D1T7Z0-F1
#
_cell.length_a   1.000
_cell.length_b   1.000
_cell.length_c   1.000
_cell.angle_alpha   90.00
_cell.angle_beta   90.00
_cell.angle_gamma   90.00
#
_symmetry.space_group_name_H-M   'P 1'
#
loop_
_entity.id
_entity.type
_entity.pdbx_description
1 polymer ?
#
loop_
_entity_poly.entity_id
_entity_poly.type
_entity_poly.pdbx_seq_one_letter_code
_entity_poly.pdbx_strand_id
1 'polypeptide(L)'
;MKSDIQEQRYETCFVVNCKESITLRKSPSTKAEECCQIPLGAAVSYVGTAENGFYQVIYNGQTGYALASYLSFENEQDSQQRGTTYMEVVNCKESITLRKTPSTRGEEFCQIPLGAMVEYKGTAENGFYMVVYNGYTGYALASYLTER
;
A
#
# COMPACT_ATOMS: atom_id res chain seq x y z
N MET A 1 -18.25 -30.49 28.83
CA MET A 1 -18.35 -29.15 28.23
C MET A 1 -16.97 -28.84 27.67
N LYS A 2 -16.74 -29.07 26.37
CA LYS A 2 -15.47 -28.69 25.75
C LYS A 2 -15.65 -27.24 25.32
N SER A 3 -14.87 -26.35 25.91
CA SER A 3 -14.85 -24.94 25.53
C SER A 3 -14.33 -24.87 24.10
N ASP A 4 -15.18 -24.47 23.17
CA ASP A 4 -14.75 -24.15 21.81
C ASP A 4 -13.89 -22.88 21.89
N ILE A 5 -12.57 -23.04 21.85
CA ILE A 5 -11.64 -21.93 21.70
C ILE A 5 -11.80 -21.45 20.25
N GLN A 6 -12.55 -20.38 20.07
CA GLN A 6 -12.62 -19.71 18.78
C GLN A 6 -11.25 -19.05 18.56
N GLU A 7 -10.40 -19.63 17.71
CA GLU A 7 -9.16 -18.99 17.28
C GLU A 7 -9.52 -17.65 16.65
N GLN A 8 -9.19 -16.56 17.34
CA GLN A 8 -9.39 -15.24 16.79
C GLN A 8 -8.38 -15.06 15.64
N ARG A 9 -8.89 -15.17 14.42
CA ARG A 9 -8.10 -14.96 13.21
C ARG A 9 -7.91 -13.46 13.01
N TYR A 10 -6.69 -13.01 13.24
CA TYR A 10 -6.27 -11.66 12.90
C TYR A 10 -5.80 -11.58 11.45
N GLU A 11 -6.08 -10.47 10.78
CA GLU A 11 -5.51 -10.19 9.47
C GLU A 11 -3.98 -10.00 9.59
N THR A 12 -3.25 -10.29 8.52
CA THR A 12 -1.79 -10.09 8.49
C THR A 12 -1.48 -8.80 7.77
N CYS A 13 -0.58 -8.00 8.34
CA CYS A 13 0.04 -6.86 7.67
C CYS A 13 1.57 -6.95 7.78
N PHE A 14 2.26 -6.19 6.94
CA PHE A 14 3.70 -6.24 6.75
C PHE A 14 4.29 -4.87 7.02
N VAL A 15 5.47 -4.84 7.63
CA VAL A 15 6.22 -3.60 7.83
C VAL A 15 6.76 -3.10 6.48
N VAL A 16 6.41 -1.88 6.12
CA VAL A 16 6.79 -1.20 4.87
C VAL A 16 7.27 0.23 5.15
N ASN A 17 7.74 0.94 4.12
CA ASN A 17 8.07 2.37 4.18
C ASN A 17 9.12 2.79 5.23
N CYS A 18 9.91 1.87 5.78
CA CYS A 18 11.03 2.16 6.71
C CYS A 18 12.36 1.63 6.17
N LYS A 19 13.49 2.08 6.72
CA LYS A 19 14.83 1.62 6.29
C LYS A 19 15.20 0.25 6.86
N GLU A 20 14.96 0.02 8.15
CA GLU A 20 15.41 -1.19 8.86
C GLU A 20 14.32 -1.79 9.74
N SER A 21 13.66 -0.98 10.56
CA SER A 21 12.60 -1.45 11.46
C SER A 21 11.66 -0.32 11.90
N ILE A 22 10.54 -0.70 12.50
CA ILE A 22 9.65 0.19 13.26
C ILE A 22 9.55 -0.25 14.72
N THR A 23 9.09 0.64 15.59
CA THR A 23 8.96 0.35 17.02
C THR A 23 7.55 -0.12 17.38
N LEU A 24 7.47 -1.26 18.09
CA LEU A 24 6.26 -1.66 18.81
C LEU A 24 6.23 -0.95 20.16
N ARG A 25 5.14 -0.26 20.48
CA ARG A 25 5.03 0.57 21.70
C ARG A 25 3.94 0.07 22.64
N LYS A 26 4.04 0.39 23.93
CA LYS A 26 3.04 0.02 24.95
C LYS A 26 1.72 0.78 24.86
N SER A 27 1.70 1.97 24.24
CA SER A 27 0.51 2.78 24.01
C SER A 27 0.59 3.51 22.66
N PRO A 28 -0.53 3.99 22.08
CA PRO A 28 -0.56 4.60 20.75
C PRO A 28 -0.01 6.03 20.77
N SER A 29 1.29 6.15 21.00
CA SER A 29 2.03 7.41 21.07
C SER A 29 3.49 7.20 20.74
N THR A 30 4.09 8.10 19.97
CA THR A 30 5.53 8.06 19.64
C THR A 30 6.44 8.33 20.85
N LYS A 31 5.87 8.77 21.97
CA LYS A 31 6.57 8.98 23.26
C LYS A 31 6.39 7.82 24.24
N ALA A 32 5.59 6.82 23.88
CA ALA A 32 5.35 5.66 24.73
C ALA A 32 6.58 4.76 24.81
N GLU A 33 6.67 4.00 25.91
CA GLU A 33 7.71 2.99 26.11
C GLU A 33 7.75 1.99 24.95
N GLU A 34 8.97 1.65 24.55
CA GLU A 34 9.24 0.72 23.47
C GLU A 34 9.22 -0.71 24.00
N CYS A 35 8.47 -1.58 23.33
CA CYS A 35 8.44 -3.00 23.62
C CYS A 35 9.58 -3.72 22.89
N CYS A 36 9.66 -3.52 21.57
CA CYS A 36 10.68 -4.09 20.70
C CYS A 36 10.71 -3.39 19.33
N GLN A 37 11.66 -3.77 18.48
CA GLN A 37 11.72 -3.35 17.08
C GLN A 37 11.19 -4.46 16.17
N ILE A 38 10.41 -4.07 15.16
CA ILE A 38 9.81 -4.95 14.14
C ILE A 38 10.54 -4.67 12.82
N PRO A 39 11.32 -5.63 12.28
CA PRO A 39 12.08 -5.43 11.04
C PRO A 39 11.21 -5.10 9.83
N LEU A 40 11.78 -4.38 8.86
CA LEU A 40 11.19 -4.19 7.53
C LEU A 40 10.83 -5.54 6.90
N GLY A 41 9.63 -5.61 6.31
CA GLY A 41 9.08 -6.82 5.69
C GLY A 41 8.55 -7.87 6.67
N ALA A 42 8.71 -7.69 7.99
CA ALA A 42 8.17 -8.63 8.96
C ALA A 42 6.64 -8.62 8.95
N ALA A 43 6.04 -9.80 9.07
CA ALA A 43 4.60 -9.97 9.23
C ALA A 43 4.19 -9.73 10.69
N VAL A 44 3.06 -9.04 10.87
CA VAL A 44 2.41 -8.81 12.16
C VAL A 44 0.91 -9.08 12.05
N SER A 45 0.28 -9.49 13.14
CA SER A 45 -1.17 -9.67 13.19
C SER A 45 -1.85 -8.37 13.55
N TYR A 46 -2.76 -7.90 12.72
CA TYR A 46 -3.58 -6.72 12.95
C TYR A 46 -4.73 -7.03 13.90
N VAL A 47 -4.79 -6.31 15.03
CA VAL A 47 -5.85 -6.46 16.03
C VAL A 47 -6.93 -5.40 15.85
N GLY A 48 -6.56 -4.16 15.53
CA GLY A 48 -7.51 -3.07 15.36
C GLY A 48 -6.87 -1.69 15.24
N THR A 49 -7.65 -0.72 14.78
CA THR A 49 -7.25 0.69 14.75
C THR A 49 -7.17 1.28 16.16
N ALA A 50 -6.15 2.09 16.42
CA ALA A 50 -6.00 2.87 17.64
C ALA A 50 -5.88 4.37 17.32
N GLU A 51 -5.85 5.19 18.37
CA GLU A 51 -5.71 6.64 18.25
C GLU A 51 -4.34 7.05 17.68
N ASN A 52 -4.21 8.33 17.31
CA ASN A 52 -2.94 8.94 16.88
C ASN A 52 -2.25 8.26 15.69
N GLY A 53 -3.02 7.59 14.82
CA GLY A 53 -2.50 6.92 13.63
C GLY A 53 -1.77 5.61 13.92
N PHE A 54 -2.06 4.97 15.05
CA PHE A 54 -1.51 3.66 15.39
C PHE A 54 -2.50 2.54 15.06
N TYR A 55 -1.96 1.36 14.80
CA TYR A 55 -2.67 0.10 14.88
C TYR A 55 -2.21 -0.66 16.12
N GLN A 56 -3.15 -1.36 16.76
CA GLN A 56 -2.83 -2.41 17.69
C GLN A 56 -2.47 -3.66 16.89
N VAL A 57 -1.30 -4.23 17.17
CA VAL A 57 -0.77 -5.40 16.46
C VAL A 57 -0.19 -6.41 17.45
N ILE A 58 -0.02 -7.65 16.98
CA ILE A 58 0.71 -8.70 17.68
C ILE A 58 1.94 -9.05 16.84
N TYR A 59 3.11 -8.99 17.46
CA TYR A 59 4.38 -9.41 16.87
C TYR A 59 5.11 -10.34 17.83
N ASN A 60 5.51 -11.53 17.36
CA ASN A 60 6.15 -12.57 18.17
C ASN A 60 5.41 -12.88 19.48
N GLY A 61 4.08 -12.88 19.45
CA GLY A 61 3.22 -13.13 20.62
C GLY A 61 3.06 -11.94 21.58
N GLN A 62 3.68 -10.79 21.30
CA GLN A 62 3.55 -9.58 22.08
C GLN A 62 2.56 -8.60 21.43
N THR A 63 1.54 -8.20 22.18
CA THR A 63 0.59 -7.17 21.78
C THR A 63 1.14 -5.78 22.08
N GLY A 64 1.04 -4.86 21.11
CA GLY A 64 1.40 -3.47 21.27
C GLY A 64 0.87 -2.59 20.15
N TYR A 65 1.42 -1.39 20.01
CA TYR A 65 0.97 -0.38 19.05
C TYR A 65 2.10 0.02 18.10
N ALA A 66 1.81 0.00 16.80
CA ALA A 66 2.73 0.41 15.74
C ALA A 66 2.06 1.47 14.84
N LEU A 67 2.85 2.37 14.25
CA LEU A 67 2.32 3.41 13.37
C LEU A 67 1.75 2.78 12.08
N ALA A 68 0.49 3.08 11.77
CA ALA A 68 -0.21 2.55 10.61
C ALA A 68 0.45 2.93 9.28
N SER A 69 1.12 4.08 9.22
CA SER A 69 1.84 4.56 8.02
C SER A 69 2.98 3.64 7.56
N TYR A 70 3.41 2.70 8.42
CA TYR A 70 4.47 1.73 8.13
C TYR A 70 3.94 0.30 8.07
N LEU A 71 2.63 0.10 7.97
CA LEU A 71 2.01 -1.21 7.85
C LEU A 71 1.16 -1.27 6.58
N SER A 72 1.35 -2.34 5.81
CA SER A 72 0.56 -2.63 4.61
C SER A 72 -0.08 -4.00 4.72
N PHE A 73 -1.35 -4.12 4.32
CA PHE A 73 -2.01 -5.42 4.17
C PHE A 73 -1.60 -6.11 2.87
N GLU A 74 -0.88 -5.41 1.99
CA GLU A 74 -0.27 -5.96 0.79
C GLU A 74 1.16 -6.39 1.11
N ASN A 75 1.49 -7.63 0.77
CA ASN A 75 2.86 -8.11 0.91
C ASN A 75 3.69 -7.56 -0.26
N GLU A 76 4.58 -6.60 -0.01
CA GLU A 76 5.48 -6.05 -1.04
C GLU A 76 6.46 -7.11 -1.62
N GLN A 77 6.65 -8.25 -0.96
CA GLN A 77 7.40 -9.37 -1.54
C GLN A 77 6.57 -10.14 -2.58
N ASP A 78 5.24 -10.11 -2.47
CA ASP A 78 4.32 -10.73 -3.44
C ASP A 78 4.15 -9.83 -4.68
N SER A 79 4.34 -8.51 -4.53
CA SER A 79 4.41 -7.58 -5.68
C SER A 79 5.70 -7.70 -6.50
N GLN A 80 6.74 -8.36 -5.98
CA GLN A 80 7.93 -8.73 -6.77
C GLN A 80 7.76 -10.04 -7.56
N GLN A 81 6.79 -10.89 -7.21
CA GLN A 81 6.52 -12.16 -7.92
C GLN A 81 5.39 -12.08 -8.94
N ARG A 82 4.53 -11.06 -8.87
CA ARG A 82 3.63 -10.74 -9.98
C ARG A 82 4.46 -10.14 -11.10
N GLY A 83 4.55 -10.87 -12.22
CA GLY A 83 5.15 -10.34 -13.43
C GLY A 83 4.60 -8.95 -13.74
N THR A 84 5.44 -8.06 -14.26
CA THR A 84 5.05 -6.69 -14.56
C THR A 84 3.84 -6.66 -15.48
N THR A 85 2.71 -6.19 -14.97
CA THR A 85 1.51 -5.94 -15.79
C THR A 85 1.73 -4.64 -16.56
N TYR A 86 1.58 -4.70 -17.87
CA TYR A 86 1.57 -3.52 -18.73
C TYR A 86 0.15 -3.23 -19.19
N MET A 87 -0.18 -1.95 -19.32
CA MET A 87 -1.43 -1.48 -19.88
C MET A 87 -1.16 -0.55 -21.06
N GLU A 88 -2.03 -0.60 -22.07
CA GLU A 88 -1.98 0.25 -23.25
C GLU A 88 -2.94 1.43 -23.11
N VAL A 89 -2.48 2.62 -23.51
CA VAL A 89 -3.35 3.81 -23.58
C VAL A 89 -4.30 3.69 -24.76
N VAL A 90 -5.60 3.73 -24.47
CA VAL A 90 -6.70 3.58 -25.43
C VAL A 90 -7.77 4.65 -25.22
N ASN A 91 -8.75 4.73 -26.12
CA ASN A 91 -9.95 5.57 -25.99
C ASN A 91 -9.72 7.09 -25.84
N CYS A 92 -8.52 7.60 -26.15
CA CYS A 92 -8.22 9.04 -26.22
C CYS A 92 -7.89 9.47 -27.66
N LYS A 93 -7.87 10.78 -27.94
CA LYS A 93 -7.53 11.31 -29.27
C LYS A 93 -6.02 11.32 -29.55
N GLU A 94 -5.24 11.91 -28.65
CA GLU A 94 -3.79 12.08 -28.82
C GLU A 94 -3.01 11.55 -27.62
N SER A 95 -3.44 11.91 -26.41
CA SER A 95 -2.79 11.52 -25.16
C SER A 95 -3.73 11.55 -23.96
N ILE A 96 -3.28 10.97 -22.86
CA ILE A 96 -3.85 11.14 -21.51
C ILE A 96 -2.84 11.82 -20.59
N THR A 97 -3.30 12.33 -19.46
CA THR A 97 -2.42 13.00 -18.48
C THR A 97 -2.02 12.05 -17.35
N LEU A 98 -0.72 11.97 -17.08
CA LEU A 98 -0.19 11.40 -15.83
C LEU A 98 -0.22 12.47 -14.75
N ARG A 99 -0.82 12.19 -13.59
CA ARG A 99 -1.02 13.15 -12.50
C ARG A 99 -0.27 12.74 -11.23
N LYS A 100 0.05 13.70 -10.36
CA LYS A 100 0.70 13.44 -9.06
C LYS A 100 -0.26 12.92 -7.98
N THR A 101 -1.56 13.12 -8.16
CA THR A 101 -2.62 12.60 -7.27
C THR A 101 -3.75 11.99 -8.10
N PRO A 102 -4.55 11.05 -7.54
CA PRO A 102 -5.65 10.38 -8.23
C PRO A 102 -6.89 11.29 -8.34
N SER A 103 -6.73 12.42 -9.03
CA SER A 103 -7.76 13.42 -9.22
C SER A 103 -7.57 14.10 -10.57
N THR A 104 -8.66 14.38 -11.29
CA THR A 104 -8.63 15.17 -12.54
C THR A 104 -8.21 16.63 -12.32
N ARG A 105 -8.14 17.07 -11.05
CA ARG A 105 -7.63 18.37 -10.62
C ARG A 105 -6.22 18.29 -10.02
N GLY A 106 -5.65 17.09 -9.93
CA GLY A 106 -4.29 16.87 -9.46
C GLY A 106 -3.26 17.47 -10.41
N GLU A 107 -2.12 17.86 -9.86
CA GLU A 107 -0.99 18.40 -10.61
C GLU A 107 -0.55 17.42 -11.72
N GLU A 108 -0.26 17.97 -12.90
CA GLU A 108 0.13 17.18 -14.07
C GLU A 108 1.63 16.92 -14.06
N PHE A 109 2.01 15.67 -14.33
CA PHE A 109 3.40 15.26 -14.49
C PHE A 109 3.81 15.37 -15.96
N CYS A 110 3.10 14.68 -16.83
CA CYS A 110 3.33 14.68 -18.28
C CYS A 110 2.10 14.15 -19.04
N GLN A 111 2.17 14.18 -20.37
CA GLN A 111 1.21 13.52 -21.25
C GLN A 111 1.74 12.15 -21.70
N ILE A 112 0.84 11.17 -21.80
CA ILE A 112 1.11 9.79 -22.25
C ILE A 112 0.37 9.58 -23.57
N PRO A 113 1.06 9.38 -24.71
CA PRO A 113 0.42 9.25 -26.02
C PRO A 113 -0.51 8.03 -26.14
N LEU A 114 -1.49 8.12 -27.05
CA LEU A 114 -2.32 6.99 -27.47
C LEU A 114 -1.45 5.82 -27.97
N GLY A 115 -1.74 4.60 -27.51
CA GLY A 115 -1.00 3.38 -27.83
C GLY A 115 0.30 3.20 -27.03
N ALA A 116 0.66 4.14 -26.17
CA ALA A 116 1.82 3.96 -25.30
C ALA A 116 1.56 2.91 -24.22
N MET A 117 2.62 2.21 -23.80
CA MET A 117 2.59 1.26 -22.70
C MET A 117 2.96 1.94 -21.38
N VAL A 118 2.24 1.58 -20.33
CA VAL A 118 2.55 1.96 -18.95
C VAL A 118 2.63 0.72 -18.09
N GLU A 119 3.52 0.72 -17.09
CA GLU A 119 3.54 -0.33 -16.08
C GLU A 119 2.45 -0.05 -15.04
N TYR A 120 1.55 -1.02 -14.83
CA TYR A 120 0.50 -0.93 -13.82
C TYR A 120 1.06 -1.27 -12.44
N LYS A 121 0.79 -0.40 -11.46
CA LYS A 121 1.22 -0.59 -10.07
C LYS A 121 0.07 -0.82 -9.10
N GLY A 122 -1.16 -0.51 -9.49
CA GLY A 122 -2.31 -0.74 -8.62
C GLY A 122 -3.50 0.15 -8.93
N THR A 123 -4.63 -0.18 -8.31
CA THR A 123 -5.84 0.65 -8.35
C THR A 123 -5.72 1.77 -7.34
N ALA A 124 -6.18 2.97 -7.71
CA ALA A 124 -6.30 4.11 -6.83
C ALA A 124 -7.76 4.57 -6.75
N GLU A 125 -8.02 5.55 -5.89
CA GLU A 125 -9.34 6.15 -5.75
C GLU A 125 -9.78 6.92 -7.02
N ASN A 126 -11.06 7.28 -7.06
CA ASN A 126 -11.65 8.13 -8.11
C ASN A 126 -11.49 7.60 -9.55
N GLY A 127 -11.36 6.28 -9.71
CA GLY A 127 -11.23 5.65 -11.02
C GLY A 127 -9.85 5.83 -11.66
N PHE A 128 -8.81 6.08 -10.86
CA PHE A 128 -7.43 6.14 -11.33
C PHE A 128 -6.71 4.82 -11.10
N TYR A 129 -5.72 4.56 -11.95
CA TYR A 129 -4.67 3.58 -11.70
C TYR A 129 -3.36 4.30 -11.39
N MET A 130 -2.58 3.73 -10.49
CA MET A 130 -1.18 4.10 -10.30
C MET A 130 -0.35 3.39 -11.35
N VAL A 131 0.43 4.14 -12.11
CA VAL A 131 1.21 3.65 -13.24
C VAL A 131 2.60 4.26 -13.29
N VAL A 132 3.53 3.58 -13.98
CA VAL A 132 4.86 4.12 -14.31
C VAL A 132 4.96 4.33 -15.82
N TYR A 133 5.32 5.55 -16.22
CA TYR A 133 5.58 5.90 -17.61
C TYR A 133 6.90 6.69 -17.72
N ASN A 134 7.83 6.21 -18.55
CA ASN A 134 9.16 6.80 -18.72
C ASN A 134 9.90 7.05 -17.38
N GLY A 135 9.73 6.16 -16.41
CA GLY A 135 10.34 6.26 -15.07
C GLY A 135 9.61 7.18 -14.09
N TYR A 136 8.52 7.84 -14.49
CA TYR A 136 7.68 8.63 -13.61
C TYR A 136 6.52 7.79 -13.06
N THR A 137 6.42 7.70 -11.73
CA THR A 137 5.26 7.12 -11.05
C THR A 137 4.19 8.19 -10.85
N GLY A 138 2.97 7.91 -11.28
CA GLY A 138 1.82 8.80 -11.10
C GLY A 138 0.49 8.11 -11.31
N TYR A 139 -0.56 8.88 -11.51
CA TYR A 139 -1.94 8.41 -11.62
C TYR A 139 -2.55 8.77 -12.98
N ALA A 140 -3.17 7.79 -13.64
CA ALA A 140 -3.88 7.96 -14.91
C ALA A 140 -5.31 7.40 -14.79
N LEU A 141 -6.27 7.96 -15.53
CA LEU A 141 -7.66 7.49 -15.50
C LEU A 141 -7.75 6.07 -16.09
N ALA A 142 -8.31 5.15 -15.32
CA ALA A 142 -8.44 3.74 -15.69
C ALA A 142 -9.25 3.53 -16.99
N SER A 143 -10.21 4.41 -17.28
CA SER A 143 -11.05 4.35 -18.49
C SER A 143 -10.27 4.46 -19.81
N TYR A 144 -9.03 4.93 -19.77
CA TYR A 144 -8.15 5.06 -20.92
C TYR A 144 -7.00 4.03 -20.92
N LEU A 145 -7.09 3.00 -20.08
CA LEU A 145 -6.08 1.96 -19.97
C LEU A 145 -6.74 0.59 -20.14
N THR A 146 -6.09 -0.30 -20.88
CA THR A 146 -6.52 -1.69 -21.04
C THR A 146 -5.33 -2.63 -20.87
N GLU A 147 -5.55 -3.79 -20.24
CA GLU A 147 -4.52 -4.82 -20.11
C GLU A 147 -4.16 -5.39 -21.49
N ARG A 148 -2.89 -5.78 -21.66
CA ARG A 148 -2.37 -6.38 -22.89
C ARG A 148 -1.74 -7.74 -22.65
#